data_AF-A0A352Q8X3-F1
#
_entry.id   AF-A0A352Q8X3-F1
#
_cell.length_a   1.000
_cell.length_b   1.000
_cell.length_c   1.000
_cell.angle_alpha   90.00
_cell.angle_beta   90.00
_cell.angle_gamma   90.00
#
_symmetry.space_group_name_H-M   'P 1'
#
loop_
_entity.id
_entity.type
_entity.pdbx_description
1 polymer ?
#
loop_
_entity_poly.entity_id
_entity_poly.type
_entity_poly.pdbx_seq_one_letter_code
_entity_poly.pdbx_strand_id
1 'polypeptide(L)'
;MDSMLKDVVIRGTGSKARSLNRNDLAGKTGTTNGPRDAWFSGYSPDLVTTVWLGFDDNKLLGRREFGGSAALPIWMDFMAEALAGRPEKIQPQPADMVSIKIDPNTGLRAAEGAPNAIFELFREEYAPELHETLHGAPEYTGPTTPLPEDIW
;
A
#
# COMPACT_ATOMS: atom_id res chain seq x y z
N MET A 1 5.58 0.43 7.08
CA MET A 1 4.76 1.38 6.27
C MET A 1 5.39 1.63 4.90
N ASP A 2 6.69 1.95 4.82
CA ASP A 2 7.41 2.16 3.54
C ASP A 2 7.17 1.04 2.53
N SER A 3 7.41 -0.23 2.91
CA SER A 3 7.14 -1.40 2.06
C SER A 3 5.73 -1.41 1.44
N MET A 4 4.69 -1.17 2.25
CA MET A 4 3.31 -1.13 1.78
C MET A 4 3.04 0.04 0.81
N LEU A 5 3.66 1.20 1.00
CA LEU A 5 3.49 2.35 0.11
C LEU A 5 4.30 2.20 -1.19
N LYS A 6 5.43 1.47 -1.16
CA LYS A 6 6.13 1.05 -2.38
C LYS A 6 5.27 0.12 -3.20
N ASP A 7 4.53 -0.80 -2.58
CA ASP A 7 3.62 -1.69 -3.30
C ASP A 7 2.52 -0.97 -4.06
N VAL A 8 2.05 0.19 -3.57
CA VAL A 8 1.09 1.02 -4.32
C VAL A 8 1.67 1.47 -5.66
N VAL A 9 2.97 1.77 -5.70
CA VAL A 9 3.71 2.12 -6.92
C VAL A 9 4.11 0.87 -7.71
N ILE A 10 4.45 -0.24 -7.08
CA ILE A 10 4.91 -1.43 -7.81
C ILE A 10 3.74 -2.15 -8.49
N ARG A 11 2.63 -2.33 -7.75
CA ARG A 11 1.50 -3.20 -8.15
C ARG A 11 0.12 -2.57 -7.94
N GLY A 12 0.02 -1.43 -7.27
CA GLY A 12 -1.25 -0.80 -6.93
C GLY A 12 -1.69 0.34 -7.85
N THR A 13 -2.48 1.25 -7.28
CA THR A 13 -3.12 2.38 -7.97
C THR A 13 -2.12 3.47 -8.40
N GLY A 14 -0.90 3.46 -7.87
CA GLY A 14 0.20 4.34 -8.25
C GLY A 14 1.09 3.79 -9.37
N SER A 15 0.73 2.66 -9.98
CA SER A 15 1.63 1.87 -10.82
C SER A 15 2.19 2.55 -12.07
N LYS A 16 1.63 3.68 -12.50
CA LYS A 16 2.20 4.51 -13.56
C LYS A 16 3.55 5.10 -13.18
N ALA A 17 3.79 5.40 -11.90
CA ALA A 17 5.07 5.95 -11.43
C ALA A 17 6.27 5.03 -11.68
N ARG A 18 6.06 3.73 -11.98
CA ARG A 18 7.13 2.83 -12.41
C ARG A 18 7.83 3.29 -13.69
N SER A 19 7.18 4.09 -14.54
CA SER A 19 7.83 4.62 -15.75
C SER A 19 8.98 5.58 -15.45
N LEU A 20 9.11 6.05 -14.19
CA LEU A 20 10.28 6.79 -13.73
C LEU A 20 11.52 5.89 -13.53
N ASN A 21 11.37 4.56 -13.63
CA ASN A 21 12.44 3.57 -13.52
C ASN A 21 13.27 3.69 -12.24
N ARG A 22 12.59 3.90 -11.10
CA ARG A 22 13.21 3.99 -9.77
C ARG A 22 12.57 3.02 -8.78
N ASN A 23 13.36 2.43 -7.89
CA ASN A 23 12.91 1.48 -6.87
C ASN A 23 12.74 2.11 -5.47
N ASP A 24 13.12 3.38 -5.32
CA ASP A 24 13.05 4.12 -4.07
C ASP A 24 11.80 5.00 -3.93
N LEU A 25 10.84 4.86 -4.86
CA LEU A 25 9.60 5.63 -4.87
C LEU A 25 8.47 4.90 -4.14
N ALA A 26 7.73 5.65 -3.34
CA ALA A 26 6.55 5.19 -2.64
C ALA A 26 5.47 6.27 -2.67
N GLY A 27 4.20 5.89 -2.55
CA GLY A 27 3.14 6.88 -2.49
C GLY A 27 1.74 6.30 -2.40
N LYS A 28 0.74 7.18 -2.38
CA LYS A 28 -0.66 6.80 -2.28
C LYS A 28 -1.54 7.73 -3.09
N THR A 29 -2.46 7.12 -3.84
CA THR A 29 -3.57 7.84 -4.49
C THR A 29 -4.67 8.15 -3.48
N GLY A 30 -5.24 9.35 -3.58
CA GLY A 30 -6.47 9.75 -2.90
C GLY A 30 -7.51 10.28 -3.91
N THR A 31 -8.79 10.01 -3.67
CA THR A 31 -9.90 10.54 -4.46
C THR A 31 -11.12 10.69 -3.58
N THR A 32 -11.77 11.84 -3.61
CA THR A 32 -13.01 12.08 -2.85
C THR A 32 -14.24 11.51 -3.59
N ASN A 33 -15.35 11.36 -2.86
CA ASN A 33 -16.61 10.89 -3.46
C ASN A 33 -17.13 11.86 -4.52
N GLY A 34 -17.66 11.31 -5.62
CA GLY A 34 -18.12 12.12 -6.76
C GLY A 34 -16.97 12.94 -7.34
N PRO A 35 -15.88 12.29 -7.78
CA PRO A 35 -14.49 12.79 -7.78
C PRO A 35 -14.38 14.32 -7.90
N ARG A 36 -14.30 15.00 -6.75
CA ARG A 36 -14.12 16.46 -6.66
C ARG A 36 -12.66 16.83 -6.47
N ASP A 37 -11.93 15.95 -5.79
CA ASP A 37 -10.52 16.09 -5.49
C ASP A 37 -9.78 14.83 -5.92
N ALA A 38 -8.65 15.04 -6.58
CA ALA A 38 -7.67 14.01 -6.86
C ALA A 38 -6.36 14.35 -6.13
N TRP A 39 -5.80 13.36 -5.45
CA TRP A 39 -4.56 13.51 -4.69
C TRP A 39 -3.55 12.43 -5.11
N PHE A 40 -2.29 12.82 -5.09
CA PHE A 40 -1.18 11.87 -4.99
C PHE A 40 -0.14 12.43 -4.03
N SER A 41 0.10 11.71 -2.94
CA SER A 41 1.19 11.99 -2.01
C SER A 41 2.21 10.87 -2.12
N GLY A 42 3.45 11.22 -2.42
CA GLY A 42 4.52 10.27 -2.61
C GLY A 42 5.87 10.86 -2.24
N TYR A 43 6.87 10.00 -2.17
CA TYR A 43 8.20 10.38 -1.76
C TYR A 43 9.29 9.53 -2.43
N SER A 44 10.48 10.11 -2.46
CA SER A 44 11.76 9.41 -2.39
C SER A 44 12.34 9.64 -0.98
N PRO A 45 13.39 8.93 -0.55
CA PRO A 45 13.88 9.02 0.83
C PRO A 45 14.23 10.42 1.33
N ASP A 46 14.63 11.35 0.44
CA ASP A 46 14.99 12.73 0.82
C ASP A 46 13.98 13.79 0.34
N LEU A 47 12.91 13.40 -0.36
CA LEU A 47 11.97 14.35 -0.95
C LEU A 47 10.55 13.81 -0.88
N VAL A 48 9.69 14.55 -0.18
CA VAL A 48 8.24 14.30 -0.11
C VAL A 48 7.54 15.34 -0.98
N THR A 49 6.60 14.87 -1.81
CA THR A 49 5.81 15.72 -2.69
C THR A 49 4.35 15.30 -2.63
N THR A 50 3.46 16.28 -2.47
CA THR A 50 2.02 16.08 -2.55
C THR A 50 1.44 16.95 -3.66
N VAL A 51 0.61 16.33 -4.50
CA VAL A 51 -0.16 17.00 -5.54
C VAL A 51 -1.64 16.84 -5.21
N TRP A 52 -2.34 17.98 -5.28
CA TRP A 52 -3.80 18.06 -5.28
C TRP A 52 -4.27 18.68 -6.59
N LEU A 53 -5.39 18.18 -7.08
CA LEU A 53 -6.13 18.76 -8.19
C LEU A 53 -7.61 18.80 -7.83
N GLY A 54 -8.21 19.98 -7.98
CA GLY A 54 -9.60 20.29 -7.64
C GLY A 54 -10.02 21.61 -8.27
N PHE A 55 -11.32 21.91 -8.25
CA PHE A 55 -11.84 23.23 -8.59
C PHE A 55 -12.14 24.01 -7.31
N ASP A 56 -11.86 25.32 -7.32
CA ASP A 56 -12.10 26.20 -6.17
C ASP A 56 -13.58 26.23 -5.74
N ASP A 57 -14.50 26.04 -6.69
CA ASP A 57 -15.95 25.98 -6.46
C ASP A 57 -16.48 24.56 -6.18
N ASN A 58 -15.56 23.63 -5.86
CA ASN A 58 -15.85 22.25 -5.49
C ASN A 58 -16.66 21.47 -6.55
N LYS A 59 -16.53 21.81 -7.84
CA LYS A 59 -17.15 21.06 -8.94
C LYS A 59 -16.56 19.66 -9.11
N LEU A 60 -17.31 18.79 -9.80
CA LEU A 60 -16.84 17.47 -10.19
C LEU A 60 -15.69 17.62 -11.21
N LEU A 61 -14.61 16.85 -11.02
CA LEU A 61 -13.50 16.78 -11.98
C LEU A 61 -13.90 16.05 -13.27
N GLY A 62 -14.77 15.06 -13.14
CA GLY A 62 -15.22 14.21 -14.23
C GLY A 62 -15.19 12.74 -13.81
N ARG A 63 -15.99 11.91 -14.48
CA ARG A 63 -16.21 10.50 -14.09
C ARG A 63 -14.95 9.63 -14.10
N ARG A 64 -13.86 10.07 -14.75
CA ARG A 64 -12.61 9.30 -14.90
C ARG A 64 -11.40 9.99 -14.26
N GLU A 65 -11.64 11.05 -13.50
CA GLU A 65 -10.59 11.81 -12.83
C GLU A 65 -10.40 11.31 -11.40
N PHE A 66 -9.36 10.52 -11.19
CA PHE A 66 -8.98 9.92 -9.92
C PHE A 66 -7.54 10.33 -9.57
N GLY A 67 -7.09 10.04 -8.36
CA GLY A 67 -5.71 10.31 -7.93
C GLY A 67 -4.66 9.75 -8.90
N GLY A 68 -4.88 8.56 -9.46
CA GLY A 68 -3.98 7.91 -10.42
C GLY A 68 -4.10 8.39 -11.88
N SER A 69 -5.17 9.10 -12.25
CA SER A 69 -5.35 9.65 -13.61
C SER A 69 -5.11 11.16 -13.70
N ALA A 70 -5.39 11.92 -12.62
CA ALA A 70 -5.31 13.37 -12.61
C ALA A 70 -4.09 13.91 -11.83
N ALA A 71 -3.92 13.51 -10.56
CA ALA A 71 -2.87 14.06 -9.70
C ALA A 71 -1.50 13.37 -9.89
N LEU A 72 -1.50 12.05 -10.10
CA LEU A 72 -0.28 11.26 -10.27
C LEU A 72 0.59 11.72 -11.45
N PRO A 73 0.07 12.01 -12.67
CA PRO A 73 0.92 12.49 -13.77
C PRO A 73 1.68 13.78 -13.42
N ILE A 74 1.03 14.74 -12.77
CA ILE A 74 1.68 15.99 -12.33
C ILE A 74 2.80 15.70 -11.32
N TRP A 75 2.55 14.78 -10.37
CA TRP A 75 3.57 14.34 -9.42
C TRP A 75 4.75 13.69 -10.13
N MET A 76 4.49 12.86 -11.14
CA MET A 76 5.54 12.19 -11.92
C MET A 76 6.40 13.18 -12.69
N ASP A 77 5.80 14.18 -13.34
CA ASP A 77 6.52 15.21 -14.10
C ASP A 77 7.47 16.00 -13.18
N PHE A 78 6.99 16.41 -12.00
CA PHE A 78 7.82 17.09 -11.02
C PHE A 78 8.97 16.19 -10.50
N MET A 79 8.65 14.96 -10.12
CA MET A 79 9.64 14.05 -9.54
C MET A 79 10.68 13.58 -10.55
N ALA A 80 10.33 13.48 -11.84
CA ALA A 80 11.27 13.17 -12.92
C ALA A 80 12.40 14.21 -12.98
N GLU A 81 12.05 15.49 -12.91
CA GLU A 81 13.02 16.58 -12.90
C GLU A 81 13.74 16.68 -11.55
N ALA A 82 13.00 16.67 -10.45
CA ALA A 82 13.57 16.85 -9.11
C ALA A 82 14.56 15.75 -8.70
N LEU A 83 14.41 14.54 -9.24
CA LEU A 83 15.28 13.39 -8.99
C LEU A 83 16.28 13.13 -10.12
N ALA A 84 16.29 13.94 -11.18
CA ALA A 84 17.24 13.79 -12.28
C ALA A 84 18.69 13.81 -11.77
N GLY A 85 19.46 12.78 -12.10
CA GLY A 85 20.85 12.64 -11.66
C GLY A 85 21.05 12.31 -10.16
N ARG A 86 19.97 12.19 -9.36
CA ARG A 86 20.07 11.81 -7.96
C ARG A 86 20.13 10.28 -7.82
N PRO A 87 21.07 9.73 -7.03
CA PRO A 87 21.14 8.28 -6.80
C PRO A 87 19.87 7.79 -6.11
N GLU A 88 19.50 6.54 -6.37
CA GLU A 88 18.47 5.85 -5.58
C GLU A 88 18.97 5.59 -4.16
N LYS A 89 18.06 5.70 -3.19
CA LYS A 89 18.35 5.39 -1.80
C LYS A 89 17.39 4.31 -1.30
N ILE A 90 17.93 3.28 -0.67
CA ILE A 90 17.13 2.28 0.01
C ILE A 90 17.31 2.50 1.50
N GLN A 91 16.21 2.75 2.20
CA GLN A 91 16.23 2.86 3.66
C GLN A 91 16.53 1.48 4.26
N PRO A 92 17.48 1.37 5.20
CA PRO A 92 17.75 0.11 5.86
C PRO A 92 16.52 -0.32 6.66
N GLN A 93 16.25 -1.63 6.64
CA GLN A 93 15.23 -2.21 7.50
C GLN A 93 15.64 -2.02 8.97
N PRO A 94 14.75 -1.52 9.84
CA PRO A 94 15.01 -1.45 11.28
C PRO A 94 15.35 -2.82 11.88
N ALA A 95 16.20 -2.85 12.91
CA ALA A 95 16.73 -4.09 13.49
C ALA A 95 15.65 -4.97 14.17
N ASP A 96 14.54 -4.38 14.59
CA ASP A 96 13.41 -5.04 15.25
C ASP A 96 12.38 -5.62 14.26
N MET A 97 12.66 -5.55 12.95
CA MET A 97 11.79 -6.09 11.91
C MET A 97 12.27 -7.47 11.47
N VAL A 98 11.34 -8.43 11.44
CA VAL A 98 11.55 -9.80 10.97
C VAL A 98 10.74 -10.07 9.69
N SER A 99 11.26 -10.93 8.82
CA SER A 99 10.53 -11.40 7.63
C SER A 99 10.04 -12.83 7.87
N ILE A 100 8.72 -13.00 7.86
CA ILE A 100 8.07 -14.29 8.17
C ILE A 100 7.23 -14.73 6.97
N LYS A 101 7.24 -16.04 6.70
CA LYS A 101 6.30 -16.65 5.75
C LYS A 101 4.93 -16.74 6.39
N ILE A 102 3.92 -16.18 5.72
CA ILE A 102 2.52 -16.23 6.14
C ILE A 102 1.64 -16.84 5.04
N ASP A 103 0.50 -17.38 5.44
CA ASP A 103 -0.60 -17.69 4.52
C ASP A 103 -1.33 -16.38 4.19
N PRO A 104 -1.36 -15.94 2.92
CA PRO A 104 -1.98 -14.67 2.53
C PRO A 104 -3.49 -14.61 2.79
N ASN A 105 -4.18 -15.75 2.97
CA ASN A 105 -5.61 -15.79 3.24
C ASN A 105 -5.94 -15.60 4.72
N THR A 106 -5.08 -16.08 5.62
CA THR A 106 -5.32 -16.06 7.07
C THR A 106 -4.49 -14.99 7.78
N GLY A 107 -3.37 -14.55 7.19
CA GLY A 107 -2.39 -13.68 7.82
C GLY A 107 -1.55 -14.35 8.91
N LEU A 108 -1.77 -15.65 9.16
CA LEU A 108 -1.03 -16.42 10.16
C LEU A 108 0.27 -16.97 9.58
N ARG A 109 1.19 -17.34 10.47
CA ARG A 109 2.47 -17.94 10.09
C ARG A 109 2.22 -19.25 9.32
N ALA A 110 2.83 -19.35 8.15
CA ALA A 110 2.70 -20.51 7.29
C ALA A 110 3.50 -21.69 7.87
N ALA A 111 2.89 -22.88 7.87
CA ALA A 111 3.61 -24.13 8.13
C ALA A 111 4.67 -24.39 7.05
N GLU A 112 5.65 -25.24 7.37
CA GLU A 112 6.65 -25.64 6.40
C GLU A 112 6.01 -26.33 5.19
N GLY A 113 6.44 -25.96 3.98
CA GLY A 113 5.88 -26.50 2.74
C GLY A 113 4.48 -26.01 2.37
N ALA A 114 3.89 -25.09 3.14
CA ALA A 114 2.56 -24.54 2.81
C ALA A 114 2.55 -23.91 1.41
N PRO A 115 1.58 -24.27 0.55
CA PRO A 115 1.48 -23.71 -0.78
C PRO A 115 1.12 -22.22 -0.72
N ASN A 116 1.64 -21.43 -1.65
CA ASN A 116 1.35 -20.00 -1.81
C ASN A 116 1.73 -19.11 -0.62
N ALA A 117 2.57 -19.59 0.31
CA ALA A 117 3.07 -18.76 1.40
C ALA A 117 3.88 -17.57 0.85
N ILE A 118 3.63 -16.38 1.41
CA ILE A 118 4.33 -15.15 1.05
C ILE A 118 5.17 -14.65 2.22
N PHE A 119 6.26 -13.95 1.93
CA PHE A 119 7.00 -13.24 2.96
C PHE A 119 6.33 -11.90 3.28
N GLU A 120 6.17 -11.61 4.56
CA GLU A 120 5.70 -10.32 5.05
C GLU A 120 6.57 -9.83 6.21
N LEU A 121 6.62 -8.51 6.40
CA LEU A 121 7.43 -7.87 7.43
C LEU A 121 6.62 -7.60 8.70
N PHE A 122 7.15 -8.03 9.85
CA PHE A 122 6.57 -7.79 11.17
C PHE A 122 7.59 -7.14 12.09
N ARG A 123 7.14 -6.34 13.06
CA ARG A 123 7.95 -6.13 14.27
C ARG A 123 8.02 -7.46 15.02
N GLU A 124 9.17 -7.80 15.56
CA GLU A 124 9.41 -9.09 16.22
C GLU A 124 8.34 -9.41 17.28
N GLU A 125 7.95 -8.43 18.09
CA GLU A 125 6.93 -8.54 19.14
C GLU A 125 5.49 -8.78 18.66
N TYR A 126 5.21 -8.55 17.38
CA TYR A 126 3.88 -8.73 16.77
C TYR A 126 3.87 -9.81 15.68
N ALA A 127 4.98 -10.54 15.53
CA ALA A 127 5.07 -11.58 14.52
C ALA A 127 4.15 -12.76 14.91
N PRO A 128 3.35 -13.30 13.96
CA PRO A 128 2.44 -14.39 14.28
C PRO A 128 3.23 -15.63 14.73
N GLU A 129 2.80 -16.24 15.83
CA GLU A 129 3.41 -17.46 16.34
C GLU A 129 3.22 -18.61 15.35
N LEU A 130 4.16 -19.56 15.39
CA LEU A 130 3.96 -20.81 14.68
C LEU A 130 2.92 -21.60 15.47
N HIS A 131 1.66 -21.55 15.03
CA HIS A 131 0.68 -22.49 15.52
C HIS A 131 1.07 -23.87 14.98
N GLU A 132 1.64 -24.72 15.83
CA GLU A 132 1.64 -26.15 15.58
C GLU A 132 0.17 -26.54 15.41
N THR A 133 -0.20 -26.96 14.20
CA THR A 133 -1.48 -27.62 13.96
C THR A 133 -1.47 -28.92 14.77
N LEU A 134 -1.87 -28.84 16.03
CA LEU A 134 -2.32 -30.01 16.77
C LEU A 134 -3.44 -30.62 15.93
N HIS A 135 -3.25 -31.87 15.54
CA HIS A 135 -4.28 -32.67 14.88
C HIS A 135 -5.57 -32.61 15.70
N GLY A 136 -6.56 -31.85 15.21
CA GLY A 136 -7.88 -31.69 15.83
C GLY A 136 -8.26 -30.22 16.02
N ALA A 137 -8.78 -29.58 14.98
CA ALA A 137 -9.38 -28.26 15.13
C ALA A 137 -10.65 -28.36 16.02
N PRO A 138 -10.82 -27.54 17.07
CA PRO A 138 -12.14 -27.32 17.63
C PRO A 138 -12.96 -26.51 16.62
N GLU A 139 -14.21 -26.90 16.39
CA GLU A 139 -15.19 -26.08 15.70
C GLU A 139 -15.28 -24.69 16.35
N TYR A 140 -15.15 -23.64 15.55
CA TYR A 140 -15.38 -22.27 15.98
C TYR A 140 -16.87 -22.06 16.27
N THR A 141 -17.23 -21.91 17.55
CA THR A 141 -18.62 -21.67 18.02
C THR A 141 -18.86 -20.21 18.42
N GLY A 142 -18.05 -19.28 17.91
CA GLY A 142 -18.23 -17.85 18.19
C GLY A 142 -19.59 -17.33 17.67
N PRO A 143 -20.21 -16.35 18.34
CA PRO A 143 -21.50 -15.82 17.92
C PRO A 143 -21.38 -15.17 16.53
N THR A 144 -22.15 -15.68 15.56
CA THR A 144 -22.42 -15.01 14.29
C THR A 144 -23.34 -13.83 14.56
N THR A 145 -22.79 -12.69 15.00
CA THR A 145 -23.54 -11.43 14.97
C THR A 145 -23.61 -11.00 13.51
N PRO A 146 -24.80 -10.99 12.87
CA PRO A 146 -24.92 -10.43 11.53
C PRO A 146 -24.59 -8.94 11.59
N LEU A 147 -23.89 -8.43 10.58
CA LEU A 147 -23.69 -6.99 10.43
C LEU A 147 -25.08 -6.33 10.27
N PRO A 148 -25.31 -5.13 10.84
CA PRO A 148 -26.57 -4.42 10.68
C PRO A 148 -26.91 -4.19 9.20
N GLU A 149 -28.17 -4.38 8.85
CA GLU A 149 -28.68 -4.29 7.47
C GLU A 149 -28.65 -2.85 6.88
N ASP A 150 -28.30 -1.87 7.70
CA ASP A 150 -28.42 -0.43 7.38
C ASP A 150 -27.17 0.18 6.74
N ILE A 151 -26.25 -0.65 6.23
CA ILE A 151 -25.07 -0.20 5.48
C ILE A 151 -25.24 -0.56 3.99
N TRP A 152 -26.26 0.01 3.35
CA TRP A 152 -26.36 0.15 1.88
C TRP A 152 -27.10 1.44 1.51
#